data_AF-A0A1I1GGZ4-F1
#
_entry.id   AF-A0A1I1GGZ4-F1
#
_cell.length_a   1.000
_cell.length_b   1.000
_cell.length_c   1.000
_cell.angle_alpha   90.00
_cell.angle_beta   90.00
_cell.angle_gamma   90.00
#
_symmetry.space_group_name_H-M   'P 1'
#
loop_
_entity.id
_entity.type
_entity.pdbx_description
1 polymer ?
#
loop_
_entity_poly.entity_id
_entity_poly.type
_entity_poly.pdbx_seq_one_letter_code
_entity_poly.pdbx_strand_id
1 'polypeptide(L)'
;MNTQNLPSRPGPITVCAQLGDAARVMPPYLQFQTQPKRYRGRVATLSVFGGNRALDDALRNVCQDRVVVIDAQSQTLTSFFGQAQLGHALAGKVRAIVLFGAICGPSKLKEAVIPIIAMGITPRMAPSGSGTLIRHHFMTEIGPIQDEGPDNGQPGDYIVGSENGHVICKTTDYARVFGQNAL
;
A
#
# COMPACT_ATOMS: atom_id res chain seq x y z
N MET A 1 -23.36 -17.26 25.56
CA MET A 1 -21.99 -17.50 25.06
C MET A 1 -21.26 -16.18 25.06
N ASN A 2 -20.20 -16.06 25.86
CA ASN A 2 -19.37 -14.85 25.95
C ASN A 2 -18.68 -14.59 24.61
N THR A 3 -19.11 -13.56 23.88
CA THR A 3 -18.28 -12.91 22.87
C THR A 3 -17.13 -12.22 23.60
N GLN A 4 -16.06 -12.97 23.88
CA GLN A 4 -14.81 -12.36 24.30
C GLN A 4 -14.43 -11.35 23.21
N ASN A 5 -14.42 -10.07 23.59
CA ASN A 5 -13.87 -8.97 22.82
C ASN A 5 -12.44 -9.36 22.42
N LEU A 6 -12.27 -9.88 21.21
CA LEU A 6 -10.95 -9.86 20.58
C LEU A 6 -10.51 -8.39 20.62
N PRO A 7 -9.33 -8.07 21.18
CA PRO A 7 -8.88 -6.70 21.20
C PRO A 7 -8.87 -6.19 19.75
N SER A 8 -9.73 -5.21 19.49
CA SER A 8 -9.22 -3.92 19.04
C SER A 8 -7.97 -3.98 18.17
N ARG A 9 -7.99 -4.53 16.94
CA ARG A 9 -6.77 -4.55 16.08
C ARG A 9 -6.21 -3.12 16.02
N PRO A 10 -4.92 -2.90 16.37
CA PRO A 10 -4.41 -1.55 16.63
C PRO A 10 -4.41 -0.72 15.35
N GLY A 11 -4.92 0.51 15.46
CA GLY A 11 -4.93 1.49 14.38
C GLY A 11 -3.69 2.40 14.40
N PRO A 12 -3.57 3.33 13.43
CA PRO A 12 -2.39 4.19 13.26
C PRO A 12 -1.98 4.93 14.54
N ILE A 13 -2.93 5.52 15.27
CA ILE A 13 -2.68 6.25 16.53
C ILE A 13 -2.03 5.34 17.58
N THR A 14 -2.57 4.14 17.76
CA THR A 14 -2.02 3.16 18.72
C THR A 14 -0.62 2.71 18.30
N VAL A 15 -0.39 2.51 17.00
CA VAL A 15 0.92 2.14 16.48
C VAL A 15 1.95 3.23 16.76
N CYS A 16 1.64 4.50 16.50
CA CYS A 16 2.50 5.63 16.85
C CYS A 16 2.80 5.69 18.35
N ALA A 17 1.76 5.56 19.19
CA ALA A 17 1.92 5.66 20.64
C ALA A 17 2.83 4.55 21.22
N GLN A 18 2.84 3.35 20.61
CA GLN A 18 3.61 2.21 21.12
C GLN A 18 5.00 2.08 20.49
N LEU A 19 5.17 2.50 19.23
CA LEU A 19 6.45 2.36 18.50
C LEU A 19 7.28 3.64 18.46
N GLY A 20 6.72 4.81 18.82
CA GLY A 20 7.43 6.08 18.75
C GLY A 20 8.01 6.34 17.34
N ASP A 21 9.29 6.68 17.26
CA ASP A 21 9.98 6.98 16.00
C ASP A 21 10.05 5.79 15.02
N ALA A 22 9.87 4.55 15.50
CA ALA A 22 9.79 3.37 14.63
C ALA A 22 8.45 3.29 13.85
N ALA A 23 7.43 4.05 14.28
CA ALA A 23 6.20 4.30 13.53
C ALA A 23 6.39 5.50 12.59
N ARG A 24 6.75 5.22 11.35
CA ARG A 24 7.03 6.22 10.32
C ARG A 24 5.71 6.66 9.69
N VAL A 25 5.27 7.86 10.00
CA VAL A 25 3.97 8.40 9.57
C VAL A 25 4.05 8.84 8.12
N MET A 26 3.21 8.28 7.24
CA MET A 26 3.16 8.70 5.84
C MET A 26 2.71 10.17 5.73
N PRO A 27 3.35 10.93 4.83
CA PRO A 27 3.09 12.35 4.67
C PRO A 27 1.68 12.63 4.12
N PRO A 28 1.12 13.82 4.36
CA PRO A 28 -0.26 14.18 4.00
C PRO A 28 -0.47 14.43 2.49
N TYR A 29 0.52 14.18 1.63
CA TYR A 29 0.42 14.40 0.18
C TYR A 29 -0.49 13.40 -0.54
N LEU A 30 -1.05 12.43 0.19
CA LEU A 30 -2.01 11.44 -0.31
C LEU A 30 -3.43 12.03 -0.32
N GLN A 31 -3.75 12.78 -1.38
CA GLN A 31 -4.99 13.54 -1.49
C GLN A 31 -6.21 12.70 -1.90
N PHE A 32 -5.98 11.58 -2.59
CA PHE A 32 -7.05 10.67 -2.98
C PHE A 32 -7.10 9.49 -2.02
N GLN A 33 -8.27 9.26 -1.45
CA GLN A 33 -8.58 8.06 -0.70
C GLN A 33 -9.96 7.56 -1.12
N THR A 34 -10.09 6.26 -1.35
CA THR A 34 -11.42 5.61 -1.35
C THR A 34 -12.06 5.76 0.03
N GLN A 35 -13.30 5.31 0.22
CA GLN A 35 -13.94 5.42 1.54
C GLN A 35 -13.00 4.96 2.68
N PRO A 36 -12.98 5.69 3.82
CA PRO A 36 -12.08 5.42 4.92
C PRO A 36 -12.38 4.02 5.48
N LYS A 37 -11.54 3.06 5.10
CA LYS A 37 -11.58 1.67 5.52
C LYS A 37 -10.25 1.36 6.16
N ARG A 38 -10.29 0.72 7.32
CA ARG A 38 -9.07 0.23 7.98
C ARG A 38 -8.42 -0.84 7.11
N TYR A 39 -7.11 -0.74 6.94
CA TYR A 39 -6.33 -1.77 6.28
C TYR A 39 -4.98 -1.91 6.94
N ARG A 40 -4.37 -3.06 6.70
CA ARG A 40 -3.01 -3.35 7.14
C ARG A 40 -2.45 -4.56 6.41
N GLY A 41 -1.14 -4.69 6.45
CA GLY A 41 -0.47 -5.86 5.93
C GLY A 41 0.99 -5.60 5.63
N ARG A 42 1.69 -6.69 5.31
CA ARG A 42 3.06 -6.65 4.80
C ARG A 42 3.10 -5.92 3.46
N VAL A 43 4.15 -5.15 3.27
CA VAL A 43 4.35 -4.36 2.05
C VAL A 43 4.81 -5.24 0.90
N ALA A 44 4.36 -4.90 -0.31
CA ALA A 44 5.02 -5.21 -1.57
C ALA A 44 5.34 -3.89 -2.26
N THR A 45 6.61 -3.65 -2.61
CA THR A 45 7.04 -2.41 -3.27
C THR A 45 7.23 -2.63 -4.77
N LEU A 46 6.65 -1.75 -5.58
CA LEU A 46 6.69 -1.83 -7.04
C LEU A 46 6.98 -0.46 -7.63
N SER A 47 8.10 -0.29 -8.33
CA SER A 47 8.30 0.90 -9.17
C SER A 47 7.98 0.60 -10.62
N VAL A 48 7.22 1.49 -11.25
CA VAL A 48 6.64 1.27 -12.59
C VAL A 48 7.17 2.27 -13.62
N PHE A 49 7.40 1.78 -14.86
CA PHE A 49 8.01 2.57 -15.93
C PHE A 49 7.41 2.22 -17.28
N GLY A 50 7.17 3.22 -18.14
CA GLY A 50 6.89 3.02 -19.57
C GLY A 50 5.57 2.32 -19.94
N GLY A 51 4.70 2.02 -18.98
CA GLY A 51 3.41 1.36 -19.18
C GLY A 51 2.98 0.54 -17.95
N ASN A 52 1.85 -0.15 -18.05
CA ASN A 52 1.24 -0.88 -16.92
C ASN A 52 1.24 -2.42 -17.06
N ARG A 53 1.77 -3.01 -18.14
CA ARG A 53 1.74 -4.47 -18.36
C ARG A 53 2.37 -5.25 -17.21
N ALA A 54 3.61 -4.92 -16.83
CA ALA A 54 4.29 -5.64 -15.75
C ALA A 54 3.64 -5.40 -14.37
N LEU A 55 3.00 -4.24 -14.17
CA LEU A 55 2.20 -3.95 -12.98
C LEU A 55 0.96 -4.86 -12.93
N ASP A 56 0.25 -5.01 -14.05
CA ASP A 56 -0.95 -5.85 -14.15
C ASP A 56 -0.65 -7.30 -13.75
N ASP A 57 0.46 -7.85 -14.26
CA ASP A 57 0.91 -9.20 -13.95
C ASP A 57 1.31 -9.35 -12.48
N ALA A 58 2.02 -8.36 -11.91
CA ALA A 58 2.42 -8.38 -10.51
C ALA A 58 1.22 -8.30 -9.56
N LEU A 59 0.26 -7.41 -9.83
CA LEU A 59 -0.96 -7.27 -9.04
C LEU A 59 -1.78 -8.55 -9.03
N ARG A 60 -1.83 -9.27 -10.15
CA ARG A 60 -2.60 -10.52 -10.29
C ARG A 60 -1.94 -11.72 -9.60
N ASN A 61 -0.62 -11.81 -9.65
CA ASN A 61 0.07 -13.09 -9.35
C ASN A 61 1.09 -13.01 -8.20
N VAL A 62 1.63 -11.83 -7.90
CA VAL A 62 2.78 -11.67 -6.97
C VAL A 62 2.37 -11.04 -5.65
N CYS A 63 1.40 -10.13 -5.67
CA CYS A 63 1.08 -9.26 -4.54
C CYS A 63 0.01 -9.80 -3.58
N GLN A 64 -0.22 -11.12 -3.58
CA GLN A 64 -1.29 -11.73 -2.79
C GLN A 64 -1.19 -11.43 -1.30
N ASP A 65 -2.31 -11.01 -0.70
CA ASP A 65 -2.42 -10.70 0.74
C ASP A 65 -1.50 -9.55 1.22
N ARG A 66 -0.95 -8.74 0.32
CA ARG A 66 -0.07 -7.60 0.64
C ARG A 66 -0.80 -6.25 0.56
N VAL A 67 -0.24 -5.25 1.24
CA VAL A 67 -0.47 -3.84 0.91
C VAL A 67 0.55 -3.49 -0.16
N VAL A 68 0.08 -3.15 -1.36
CA VAL A 68 0.97 -2.84 -2.49
C VAL A 68 1.25 -1.35 -2.49
N VAL A 69 2.53 -1.02 -2.41
CA VAL A 69 3.02 0.34 -2.48
C VAL A 69 3.66 0.52 -3.85
N ILE A 70 3.04 1.36 -4.67
CA ILE A 70 3.44 1.61 -6.05
C ILE A 70 4.16 2.95 -6.09
N ASP A 71 5.41 2.94 -6.49
CA ASP A 71 6.17 4.12 -6.84
C ASP A 71 6.03 4.38 -8.35
N ALA A 72 5.17 5.34 -8.70
CA ALA A 72 5.04 5.85 -10.06
C ALA A 72 5.95 7.07 -10.29
N GLN A 73 7.08 7.13 -9.59
CA GLN A 73 8.06 8.21 -9.64
C GLN A 73 7.43 9.57 -9.29
N SER A 74 6.43 9.56 -8.40
CA SER A 74 5.60 10.71 -8.06
C SER A 74 4.96 11.40 -9.29
N GLN A 75 4.79 10.69 -10.40
CA GLN A 75 4.15 11.24 -11.60
C GLN A 75 2.66 11.47 -11.32
N THR A 76 2.25 12.73 -11.43
CA THR A 76 0.85 13.14 -11.26
C THR A 76 0.17 13.51 -12.57
N LEU A 77 0.93 13.64 -13.68
CA LEU A 77 0.38 13.94 -15.00
C LEU A 77 -0.08 12.69 -15.76
N THR A 78 0.45 11.51 -15.42
CA THR A 78 0.09 10.21 -16.02
C THR A 78 -0.15 9.21 -14.91
N SER A 79 -1.27 8.48 -14.98
CA SER A 79 -1.60 7.42 -14.04
C SER A 79 -1.12 6.06 -14.55
N PHE A 80 -0.70 5.21 -13.64
CA PHE A 80 -0.47 3.78 -13.88
C PHE A 80 -1.57 2.89 -13.30
N PHE A 81 -2.56 3.48 -12.59
CA PHE A 81 -3.56 2.73 -11.86
C PHE A 81 -4.96 3.29 -12.11
N GLY A 82 -5.80 2.46 -12.75
CA GLY A 82 -7.21 2.73 -12.96
C GLY A 82 -8.07 1.49 -12.72
N GLN A 83 -9.25 1.46 -13.35
CA GLN A 83 -10.22 0.38 -13.18
C GLN A 83 -9.67 -1.00 -13.57
N ALA A 84 -8.86 -1.10 -14.64
CA ALA A 84 -8.25 -2.36 -15.06
C ALA A 84 -7.28 -2.90 -13.99
N GLN A 85 -6.39 -2.04 -13.49
CA GLN A 85 -5.44 -2.40 -12.42
C GLN A 85 -6.15 -2.78 -11.12
N LEU A 86 -7.25 -2.09 -10.77
CA LEU A 86 -8.10 -2.53 -9.66
C LEU A 86 -8.62 -3.95 -9.88
N GLY A 87 -9.10 -4.27 -11.08
CA GLY A 87 -9.51 -5.64 -11.43
C GLY A 87 -8.41 -6.68 -11.21
N HIS A 88 -7.16 -6.37 -11.59
CA HIS A 88 -6.02 -7.25 -11.36
C HIS A 88 -5.64 -7.38 -9.88
N ALA A 89 -5.67 -6.28 -9.12
CA ALA A 89 -5.42 -6.28 -7.69
C ALA A 89 -6.46 -7.13 -6.94
N LEU A 90 -7.75 -7.05 -7.33
CA LEU A 90 -8.81 -7.88 -6.76
C LEU A 90 -8.62 -9.35 -7.10
N ALA A 91 -8.28 -9.68 -8.35
CA ALA A 91 -7.99 -11.05 -8.76
C ALA A 91 -6.81 -11.65 -7.97
N GLY A 92 -5.78 -10.84 -7.71
CA GLY A 92 -4.63 -11.23 -6.89
C GLY A 92 -4.85 -11.12 -5.39
N LYS A 93 -6.05 -10.79 -4.90
CA LYS A 93 -6.37 -10.65 -3.46
C LYS A 93 -5.45 -9.66 -2.72
N VAL A 94 -5.10 -8.56 -3.38
CA VAL A 94 -4.37 -7.45 -2.76
C VAL A 94 -5.23 -6.83 -1.65
N ARG A 95 -4.62 -6.45 -0.52
CA ARG A 95 -5.34 -5.88 0.64
C ARG A 95 -5.66 -4.40 0.49
N ALA A 96 -4.72 -3.65 -0.08
CA ALA A 96 -4.84 -2.22 -0.31
C ALA A 96 -3.76 -1.75 -1.30
N ILE A 97 -4.00 -0.59 -1.90
CA ILE A 97 -3.06 0.10 -2.79
C ILE A 97 -2.67 1.43 -2.17
N VAL A 98 -1.36 1.70 -2.11
CA VAL A 98 -0.79 3.02 -1.80
C VAL A 98 0.05 3.44 -3.01
N LEU A 99 -0.31 4.53 -3.66
CA LEU A 99 0.29 4.97 -4.91
C LEU A 99 1.00 6.32 -4.73
N PHE A 100 2.33 6.31 -4.85
CA PHE A 100 3.13 7.52 -5.03
C PHE A 100 3.04 7.97 -6.49
N GLY A 101 1.88 8.54 -6.81
CA GLY A 101 1.47 9.01 -8.14
C GLY A 101 -0.03 9.30 -8.17
N ALA A 102 -0.56 9.59 -9.36
CA ALA A 102 -1.99 9.83 -9.55
C ALA A 102 -2.76 8.59 -10.04
N ILE A 103 -4.03 8.48 -9.66
CA ILE A 103 -4.99 7.52 -10.21
C ILE A 103 -5.76 8.09 -11.41
N CYS A 104 -6.33 7.22 -12.24
CA CYS A 104 -7.26 7.59 -13.32
C CYS A 104 -8.63 6.93 -13.12
N GLY A 105 -9.70 7.66 -13.46
CA GLY A 105 -11.09 7.16 -13.33
C GLY A 105 -11.59 7.08 -11.87
N PRO A 106 -11.51 8.16 -11.07
CA PRO A 106 -11.80 8.14 -9.63
C PRO A 106 -13.21 7.66 -9.28
N SER A 107 -14.22 7.94 -10.11
CA SER A 107 -15.62 7.61 -9.81
C SER A 107 -15.81 6.10 -9.62
N LYS A 108 -15.21 5.28 -10.48
CA LYS A 108 -15.24 3.82 -10.35
C LYS A 108 -14.36 3.31 -9.21
N LEU A 109 -13.24 3.98 -8.95
CA LEU A 109 -12.33 3.58 -7.88
C LEU A 109 -12.91 3.86 -6.49
N LYS A 110 -13.76 4.88 -6.32
CA LYS A 110 -14.42 5.18 -5.04
C LYS A 110 -15.32 4.05 -4.53
N GLU A 111 -15.82 3.21 -5.44
CA GLU A 111 -16.65 2.03 -5.15
C GLU A 111 -15.81 0.79 -4.80
N ALA A 112 -14.48 0.89 -4.80
CA ALA A 112 -13.59 -0.23 -4.56
C ALA A 112 -13.82 -0.90 -3.20
N VAL A 113 -13.76 -2.24 -3.20
CA VAL A 113 -13.87 -3.04 -1.98
C VAL A 113 -12.59 -2.98 -1.13
N ILE A 114 -11.43 -2.76 -1.76
CA ILE A 114 -10.14 -2.54 -1.10
C ILE A 114 -9.79 -1.04 -1.03
N PRO A 115 -9.02 -0.59 -0.02
CA PRO A 115 -8.59 0.79 0.06
C PRO A 115 -7.58 1.14 -1.03
N ILE A 116 -7.75 2.31 -1.65
CA ILE A 116 -6.81 2.90 -2.60
C ILE A 116 -6.47 4.31 -2.12
N ILE A 117 -5.18 4.56 -1.97
CA ILE A 117 -4.61 5.81 -1.49
C ILE A 117 -3.63 6.31 -2.56
N ALA A 118 -3.73 7.57 -2.97
CA ALA A 118 -2.88 8.13 -4.02
C ALA A 118 -2.62 9.62 -3.83
N MET A 119 -1.59 10.15 -4.49
CA MET A 119 -1.22 11.57 -4.41
C MET A 119 -2.21 12.50 -5.11
N GLY A 120 -2.98 11.98 -6.09
CA GLY A 120 -3.94 12.79 -6.82
C GLY A 120 -4.68 12.02 -7.90
N ILE A 121 -5.28 12.77 -8.82
CA ILE A 121 -6.11 12.25 -9.91
C ILE A 121 -5.60 12.87 -11.21
N THR A 122 -5.50 12.05 -12.26
CA THR A 122 -5.22 12.52 -13.63
C THR A 122 -6.08 11.75 -14.64
N PRO A 123 -6.54 12.40 -15.71
CA PRO A 123 -7.28 11.71 -16.77
C PRO A 123 -6.37 10.85 -17.67
N ARG A 124 -5.06 11.13 -17.73
CA ARG A 124 -4.14 10.43 -18.63
C ARG A 124 -3.72 9.09 -18.03
N MET A 125 -3.85 8.02 -18.81
CA MET A 125 -3.39 6.67 -18.44
C MET A 125 -2.09 6.32 -19.19
N ALA A 126 -1.18 5.63 -18.52
CA ALA A 126 0.00 5.05 -19.11
C ALA A 126 -0.37 4.02 -20.21
N PRO A 127 0.49 3.80 -21.21
CA PRO A 127 0.20 2.83 -22.27
C PRO A 127 -0.06 1.42 -21.71
N SER A 128 -1.05 0.76 -22.30
CA SER A 128 -1.35 -0.64 -22.02
C SER A 128 -0.48 -1.58 -22.85
N GLY A 129 -0.22 -2.78 -22.36
CA GLY A 129 0.56 -3.81 -23.08
C GLY A 129 2.08 -3.58 -23.12
N SER A 130 2.56 -2.46 -22.59
CA SER A 130 3.99 -2.16 -22.41
C SER A 130 4.33 -1.86 -20.94
N GLY A 131 5.60 -1.61 -20.68
CA GLY A 131 6.08 -1.16 -19.39
C GLY A 131 6.75 -2.26 -18.57
N THR A 132 7.62 -1.82 -17.68
CA THR A 132 8.46 -2.65 -16.83
C THR A 132 8.23 -2.31 -15.36
N LEU A 133 8.63 -3.24 -14.51
CA LEU A 133 8.48 -3.16 -13.08
C LEU A 133 9.80 -3.52 -12.41
N ILE A 134 10.19 -2.75 -11.40
CA ILE A 134 11.31 -3.06 -10.52
C ILE A 134 10.78 -3.28 -9.12
N ARG A 135 11.06 -4.45 -8.54
CA ARG A 135 10.87 -4.72 -7.11
C ARG A 135 12.14 -4.32 -6.37
N HIS A 136 12.07 -3.23 -5.63
CA HIS A 136 13.18 -2.74 -4.81
C HIS A 136 12.65 -1.90 -3.65
N HIS A 137 13.53 -1.53 -2.71
CA HIS A 137 13.20 -0.48 -1.76
C HIS A 137 13.27 0.87 -2.46
N PHE A 138 12.35 1.77 -2.20
CA PHE A 138 12.44 3.14 -2.70
C PHE A 138 12.45 4.13 -1.53
N MET A 139 13.15 5.24 -1.74
CA MET A 139 13.39 6.24 -0.72
C MET A 139 12.24 7.25 -0.69
N THR A 140 11.76 7.53 0.51
CA THR A 140 10.78 8.59 0.78
C THR A 140 11.32 9.47 1.90
N GLU A 141 10.64 10.59 2.19
CA GLU A 141 11.00 11.45 3.33
C GLU A 141 10.85 10.74 4.69
N ILE A 142 10.03 9.69 4.75
CA ILE A 142 9.83 8.86 5.95
C ILE A 142 10.82 7.68 5.99
N GLY A 143 11.88 7.74 5.17
CA GLY A 143 12.88 6.69 5.01
C GLY A 143 12.52 5.65 3.92
N PRO A 144 13.30 4.56 3.82
CA PRO A 144 13.09 3.52 2.81
C PRO A 144 11.80 2.75 3.07
N ILE A 145 11.02 2.49 2.02
CA ILE A 145 9.93 1.52 2.06
C ILE A 145 10.39 0.27 1.33
N GLN A 146 10.26 -0.90 1.96
CA GLN A 146 10.80 -2.16 1.44
C GLN A 146 9.89 -3.36 1.73
N ASP A 147 9.84 -4.32 0.81
CA ASP A 147 9.07 -5.56 0.96
C ASP A 147 9.88 -6.71 1.58
N GLU A 148 11.20 -6.60 1.57
CA GLU A 148 12.18 -7.50 2.18
C GLU A 148 13.02 -6.76 3.25
N GLY A 149 13.39 -7.48 4.31
CA GLY A 149 14.23 -6.96 5.39
C GLY A 149 15.70 -6.82 4.98
N PRO A 150 16.54 -6.14 5.80
CA PRO A 150 17.97 -5.95 5.52
C PRO A 150 18.79 -7.25 5.51
N ASP A 151 18.26 -8.34 6.08
CA ASP A 151 18.89 -9.67 6.12
C ASP A 151 18.03 -10.71 5.38
N ASN A 152 18.67 -11.50 4.51
CA ASN A 152 18.09 -12.56 3.69
C ASN A 152 17.07 -13.42 4.47
N GLY A 153 15.78 -13.11 4.31
CA GLY A 153 14.67 -13.89 4.86
C GLY A 153 13.78 -13.16 5.89
N GLN A 154 14.18 -11.99 6.39
CA GLN A 154 13.31 -11.21 7.29
C GLN A 154 12.22 -10.46 6.51
N PRO A 155 11.00 -10.32 7.06
CA PRO A 155 9.97 -9.52 6.44
C PRO A 155 10.38 -8.04 6.42
N GLY A 156 10.08 -7.34 5.33
CA GLY A 156 10.26 -5.89 5.23
C GLY A 156 9.25 -5.11 6.07
N ASP A 157 8.66 -4.09 5.47
CA ASP A 157 7.76 -3.18 6.16
C ASP A 157 6.32 -3.71 6.26
N TYR A 158 5.59 -3.14 7.22
CA TYR A 158 4.18 -3.37 7.48
C TYR A 158 3.47 -2.03 7.55
N ILE A 159 2.31 -1.93 6.90
CA ILE A 159 1.49 -0.71 6.89
C ILE A 159 0.26 -0.93 7.75
N VAL A 160 -0.12 0.12 8.49
CA VAL A 160 -1.43 0.25 9.14
C VAL A 160 -2.04 1.57 8.70
N GLY A 161 -3.22 1.52 8.10
CA GLY A 161 -3.92 2.68 7.59
C GLY A 161 -5.37 2.76 8.04
N SER A 162 -5.85 3.97 8.27
CA SER A 162 -7.25 4.27 8.56
C SER A 162 -7.59 5.71 8.16
N GLU A 163 -8.75 6.19 8.56
CA GLU A 163 -9.15 7.61 8.53
C GLU A 163 -8.19 8.55 9.28
N ASN A 164 -7.41 8.04 10.24
CA ASN A 164 -6.47 8.84 11.04
C ASN A 164 -5.08 8.91 10.41
N GLY A 165 -4.95 8.50 9.14
CA GLY A 165 -3.70 8.47 8.40
C GLY A 165 -3.10 7.07 8.29
N HIS A 166 -1.83 7.03 7.90
CA HIS A 166 -1.14 5.79 7.56
C HIS A 166 0.25 5.77 8.17
N VAL A 167 0.64 4.61 8.69
CA VAL A 167 1.90 4.41 9.39
C VAL A 167 2.61 3.21 8.81
N ILE A 168 3.91 3.34 8.63
CA ILE A 168 4.82 2.28 8.19
C ILE A 168 5.78 1.96 9.33
N CYS A 169 5.97 0.68 9.61
CA CYS A 169 6.96 0.20 10.58
C CYS A 169 7.58 -1.11 10.06
N LYS A 170 8.65 -1.59 10.70
CA LYS A 170 9.15 -2.94 10.37
C LYS A 170 8.14 -3.98 10.83
N THR A 171 7.93 -5.01 10.00
CA THR A 171 7.01 -6.12 10.35
C THR A 171 7.43 -6.78 11.67
N THR A 172 8.74 -6.88 11.92
CA THR A 172 9.31 -7.42 13.16
C THR A 172 8.97 -6.56 14.39
N ASP A 173 9.03 -5.24 14.27
CA ASP A 173 8.67 -4.31 15.34
C ASP A 173 7.17 -4.39 15.67
N TYR A 174 6.34 -4.42 14.63
CA TYR A 174 4.90 -4.59 14.79
C TYR A 174 4.57 -5.91 15.51
N ALA A 175 5.15 -7.01 15.05
CA ALA A 175 4.92 -8.33 15.64
C ALA A 175 5.44 -8.44 17.09
N ARG A 176 6.55 -7.77 17.41
CA ARG A 176 7.11 -7.72 18.76
C ARG A 176 6.17 -7.02 19.75
N VAL A 177 5.53 -5.93 19.34
CA VAL A 177 4.66 -5.13 20.22
C VAL A 177 3.22 -5.63 20.26
N PHE A 178 2.69 -6.08 19.12
CA PHE A 178 1.26 -6.45 19.00
C PHE A 178 1.01 -7.95 18.85
N GLY A 179 2.07 -8.76 18.83
CA GLY A 179 2.03 -10.21 18.70
C GLY A 179 1.94 -10.71 17.24
N GLN A 180 2.39 -11.95 17.01
CA GLN A 180 2.37 -12.59 15.69
C GLN A 180 0.95 -12.77 15.13
N ASN A 181 -0.04 -12.99 16.00
CA ASN A 181 -1.45 -13.12 15.61
C ASN A 181 -2.05 -11.81 15.09
N ALA A 182 -1.33 -10.69 15.22
CA ALA A 182 -1.74 -9.41 14.69
C ALA A 182 -1.28 -9.16 13.24
N LEU A 183 -0.44 -10.03 12.65
CA LEU A 183 0.00 -9.89 11.27
C LEU A 183 -1.13 -10.11 10.24
#